data_AF-A0A0U1KXF0-F1
#
_entry.id   AF-A0A0U1KXF0-F1
#
_cell.length_a   1.000
_cell.length_b   1.000
_cell.length_c   1.000
_cell.angle_alpha   90.00
_cell.angle_beta   90.00
_cell.angle_gamma   90.00
#
_symmetry.space_group_name_H-M   'P 1'
#
loop_
_entity.id
_entity.type
_entity.pdbx_description
1 polymer ?
#
loop_
_entity_poly.entity_id
_entity_poly.type
_entity_poly.pdbx_seq_one_letter_code
_entity_poly.pdbx_strand_id
1 'polypeptide(L)'
;MPKQEVLFAELLPQEESPVSGQNATGKSGGKAGVRRRKKASREVEDYYALLAVNQDAEFADIKRGYLQKLRQYPPENYPAEFEQIRRAYDTLRDAAQRKEYDIIRQYGESIEDLLNEAVGSRGITAQSVKLLQRAVKIDPLHTKARLALAYAHIYRDEEAAFEGQFFELIRQAGPDKWLTIMGSKITQLLQVGRVTAAFDELQKVTARQPDAIKKLWPVYINVYGEAGEEELLLAEVETAINAIETPEQANVGLYVAWIQVVIAFDESGKKTDRVLSATKKWLKNFTNPADLAGISKIFSKEYEKCREESEYQGAKLFIDLAIMADRKNPDLQQYALEVQTVVQIIREFDRILADKRLFPGVTIEALRWVSEEFHVFEEELEEMTYWLPPEFHEEIVNMDEEYAAGIILLKKRYPVIYRHFQQRWEAMFKEKTAGLNREERRSLRL
;
A
#
# COMPACT_ATOMS: atom_id res chain seq x y z
N MET A 1 2.27 -2.39 -17.57
CA MET A 1 3.37 -3.36 -17.35
C MET A 1 2.80 -4.54 -16.57
N PRO A 2 3.23 -5.78 -16.82
CA PRO A 2 2.87 -6.93 -15.97
C PRO A 2 3.15 -6.64 -14.48
N LYS A 3 2.29 -7.12 -13.56
CA LYS A 3 2.40 -6.90 -12.10
C LYS A 3 3.82 -7.18 -11.56
N GLN A 4 4.49 -8.19 -12.11
CA GLN A 4 5.84 -8.61 -11.74
C GLN A 4 6.94 -7.60 -12.14
N GLU A 5 6.75 -6.85 -13.22
CA GLU A 5 7.71 -5.80 -13.64
C GLU A 5 7.59 -4.55 -12.76
N VAL A 6 6.38 -4.26 -12.26
CA VAL A 6 6.13 -3.15 -11.31
C VAL A 6 6.81 -3.45 -9.97
N LEU A 7 6.61 -4.66 -9.44
CA LEU A 7 7.21 -5.10 -8.17
C LEU A 7 8.75 -5.15 -8.23
N PHE A 8 9.32 -5.50 -9.38
CA PHE A 8 10.76 -5.42 -9.59
C PHE A 8 11.28 -3.98 -9.58
N ALA A 9 10.54 -3.05 -10.18
CA ALA A 9 10.89 -1.63 -10.18
C ALA A 9 10.84 -1.00 -8.78
N GLU A 10 9.94 -1.44 -7.91
CA GLU A 10 9.83 -0.99 -6.51
C GLU A 10 11.07 -1.32 -5.67
N LEU A 11 11.82 -2.37 -6.01
CA LEU A 11 13.07 -2.75 -5.33
C LEU A 11 14.26 -1.86 -5.69
N LEU A 12 14.10 -0.98 -6.68
CA LEU A 12 15.15 -0.17 -7.28
C LEU A 12 14.88 1.33 -7.04
N PRO A 13 15.90 2.20 -7.16
CA PRO A 13 15.72 3.64 -6.94
C PRO A 13 14.60 4.18 -7.84
N GLN A 14 13.66 4.92 -7.25
CA GLN A 14 12.68 5.69 -8.01
C GLN A 14 13.37 6.96 -8.50
N GLU A 15 13.14 7.38 -9.75
CA GLU A 15 13.67 8.65 -10.26
C GLU A 15 13.19 9.81 -9.37
N GLU A 16 14.03 10.31 -8.45
CA GLU A 16 13.94 11.71 -8.07
C GLU A 16 14.44 12.49 -9.27
N SER A 17 13.50 13.09 -10.01
CA SER A 17 13.82 14.06 -11.04
C SER A 17 14.87 15.04 -10.50
N PRO A 18 16.03 15.21 -11.14
CA PRO A 18 16.99 16.19 -10.68
C PRO A 18 16.33 17.56 -10.78
N VAL A 19 16.37 18.30 -9.66
CA VAL A 19 15.88 19.66 -9.51
C VAL A 19 16.22 20.48 -10.76
N SER A 20 15.17 20.88 -11.46
CA SER A 20 15.22 21.70 -12.64
C SER A 20 15.80 23.08 -12.33
N GLY A 21 17.03 23.33 -12.80
CA GLY A 21 17.57 24.67 -13.03
C GLY A 21 17.56 24.96 -14.53
N GLN A 22 16.70 25.89 -14.94
CA GLN A 22 16.40 26.35 -16.31
C GLN A 22 17.66 26.79 -17.08
N ASN A 23 17.79 26.57 -18.40
CA ASN A 23 17.11 27.39 -19.40
C ASN A 23 16.97 26.72 -20.78
N ALA A 24 15.85 27.04 -21.42
CA ALA A 24 15.36 26.54 -22.69
C ALA A 24 16.07 27.15 -23.93
N THR A 25 16.07 26.43 -25.05
CA THR A 25 15.35 26.79 -26.30
C THR A 25 15.71 25.80 -27.43
N GLY A 26 14.70 25.31 -28.17
CA GLY A 26 14.94 24.70 -29.50
C GLY A 26 14.06 23.53 -29.95
N LYS A 27 12.88 23.86 -30.51
CA LYS A 27 12.13 23.21 -31.62
C LYS A 27 12.12 21.67 -31.81
N SER A 28 10.91 21.13 -31.62
CA SER A 28 10.11 20.22 -32.48
C SER A 28 10.77 19.16 -33.38
N GLY A 29 10.35 17.90 -33.17
CA GLY A 29 9.99 16.96 -34.23
C GLY A 29 11.03 15.90 -34.61
N GLY A 30 10.85 14.67 -34.15
CA GLY A 30 11.56 13.51 -34.71
C GLY A 30 11.42 12.24 -33.87
N LYS A 31 10.86 11.18 -34.48
CA LYS A 31 10.76 9.82 -33.93
C LYS A 31 12.11 9.36 -33.34
N ALA A 32 12.17 9.15 -32.03
CA ALA A 32 13.39 8.70 -31.36
C ALA A 32 13.43 7.16 -31.33
N GLY A 33 14.12 6.58 -32.31
CA GLY A 33 14.68 5.24 -32.16
C GLY A 33 15.70 5.23 -31.02
N VAL A 34 15.72 4.15 -30.25
CA VAL A 34 16.66 3.91 -29.15
C VAL A 34 18.09 3.93 -29.70
N ARG A 35 18.71 5.11 -29.72
CA ARG A 35 20.14 5.26 -29.97
C ARG A 35 20.87 4.87 -28.69
N ARG A 36 21.57 3.74 -28.71
CA ARG A 36 22.64 3.39 -27.78
C ARG A 36 23.50 4.66 -27.54
N ARG A 37 23.41 5.27 -26.36
CA ARG A 37 24.38 6.27 -25.92
C ARG A 37 25.74 5.56 -25.86
N LYS A 38 26.68 5.98 -26.70
CA LYS A 38 28.11 5.61 -26.56
C LYS A 38 28.52 6.00 -25.14
N LYS A 39 29.04 5.03 -24.37
CA LYS A 39 29.58 5.22 -23.02
C LYS A 39 30.74 6.22 -23.12
N ALA A 40 30.46 7.50 -22.88
CA ALA A 40 31.50 8.49 -22.65
C ALA A 40 32.14 8.11 -21.31
N SER A 41 33.45 7.85 -21.29
CA SER A 41 34.18 7.81 -20.03
C SER A 41 33.94 9.15 -19.35
N ARG A 42 33.21 9.17 -18.23
CA ARG A 42 33.18 10.34 -17.37
C ARG A 42 34.63 10.53 -16.89
N GLU A 43 35.33 11.55 -17.37
CA GLU A 43 36.55 12.00 -16.70
C GLU A 43 36.09 12.56 -15.34
N VAL A 44 36.27 11.76 -14.29
CA VAL A 44 35.92 12.15 -12.92
C VAL A 44 37.07 12.97 -12.38
N GLU A 45 36.82 14.25 -12.08
CA GLU A 45 37.81 15.11 -11.43
C GLU A 45 38.29 14.48 -10.12
N ASP A 46 39.60 14.57 -9.84
CA ASP A 46 40.19 14.03 -8.61
C ASP A 46 40.00 15.01 -7.44
N TYR A 47 38.93 14.81 -6.67
CA TYR A 47 38.55 15.64 -5.52
C TYR A 47 39.57 15.56 -4.38
N TYR A 48 40.26 14.42 -4.23
CA TYR A 48 41.35 14.27 -3.26
C TYR A 48 42.55 15.13 -3.65
N ALA A 49 42.95 15.08 -4.92
CA ALA A 49 44.00 15.95 -5.44
C ALA A 49 43.61 17.44 -5.37
N LEU A 50 42.34 17.77 -5.63
CA LEU A 50 41.84 19.15 -5.56
C LEU A 50 41.96 19.73 -4.15
N LEU A 51 41.62 18.94 -3.13
CA LEU A 51 41.78 19.29 -1.71
C LEU A 51 43.20 19.06 -1.16
N ALA A 52 44.10 18.51 -1.97
CA ALA A 52 45.47 18.13 -1.59
C ALA A 52 45.53 17.18 -0.37
N VAL A 53 44.64 16.20 -0.35
CA VAL A 53 44.54 15.17 0.70
C VAL A 53 44.66 13.76 0.10
N ASN A 54 45.02 12.77 0.91
CA ASN A 54 45.09 11.38 0.47
C ASN A 54 43.70 10.74 0.35
N GLN A 55 43.59 9.64 -0.42
CA GLN A 55 42.34 8.89 -0.56
C GLN A 55 41.85 8.30 0.76
N ASP A 56 42.77 7.92 1.65
CA ASP A 56 42.48 7.42 3.00
C ASP A 56 42.27 8.53 4.03
N ALA A 57 42.19 9.80 3.60
CA ALA A 57 42.05 10.94 4.49
C ALA A 57 40.77 10.83 5.35
N GLU A 58 40.93 11.08 6.65
CA GLU A 58 39.79 11.17 7.56
C GLU A 58 39.03 12.48 7.33
N PHE A 59 37.80 12.56 7.85
CA PHE A 59 36.98 13.77 7.73
C PHE A 59 37.69 15.04 8.23
N ALA A 60 38.47 14.92 9.30
CA ALA A 60 39.26 16.03 9.83
C ALA A 60 40.28 16.55 8.80
N ASP A 61 40.92 15.66 8.05
CA ASP A 61 41.92 16.00 7.03
C ASP A 61 41.27 16.65 5.81
N ILE A 62 40.14 16.11 5.36
CA ILE A 62 39.33 16.68 4.28
C ILE A 62 38.89 18.11 4.63
N LYS A 63 38.44 18.33 5.86
CA LYS A 63 38.07 19.67 6.35
C LYS A 63 39.28 20.62 6.40
N ARG A 64 40.45 20.14 6.84
CA ARG A 64 41.68 20.95 6.85
C ARG A 64 42.11 21.33 5.43
N GLY A 65 42.10 20.37 4.49
CA GLY A 65 42.39 20.61 3.07
C GLY A 65 41.46 21.65 2.45
N TYR A 66 40.15 21.53 2.71
CA TYR A 66 39.14 22.52 2.27
C TYR A 66 39.44 23.93 2.81
N LEU A 67 39.69 24.08 4.11
CA LEU A 67 40.00 25.40 4.70
C LEU A 67 41.30 26.01 4.14
N GLN A 68 42.30 25.19 3.84
CA GLN A 68 43.54 25.64 3.22
C GLN A 68 43.32 26.13 1.78
N LYS A 69 42.53 25.39 0.99
CA LYS A 69 42.17 25.76 -0.37
C LYS A 69 41.29 27.00 -0.43
N LEU A 70 40.40 27.18 0.55
CA LEU A 70 39.55 28.37 0.69
C LEU A 70 40.36 29.67 0.89
N ARG A 71 41.48 29.59 1.62
CA ARG A 71 42.39 30.74 1.80
C ARG A 71 43.19 31.06 0.53
N GLN A 72 43.46 30.05 -0.29
CA GLN A 72 44.19 30.20 -1.56
C GLN A 72 43.28 30.70 -2.69
N TYR A 73 42.02 30.25 -2.70
CA TYR A 73 41.01 30.55 -3.71
C TYR A 73 39.76 31.17 -3.07
N PRO A 74 39.84 32.45 -2.62
CA PRO A 74 38.68 33.15 -2.09
C PRO A 74 37.61 33.40 -3.18
N PRO A 75 36.31 33.33 -2.83
CA PRO A 75 35.21 33.40 -3.81
C PRO A 75 35.13 34.72 -4.58
N GLU A 76 35.63 35.80 -3.98
CA GLU A 76 35.64 37.14 -4.59
C GLU A 76 36.58 37.24 -5.80
N ASN A 77 37.69 36.50 -5.79
CA ASN A 77 38.72 36.56 -6.84
C ASN A 77 38.77 35.29 -7.71
N TYR A 78 38.29 34.15 -7.19
CA TYR A 78 38.37 32.83 -7.84
C TYR A 78 37.05 32.06 -7.72
N PRO A 79 35.94 32.57 -8.30
CA PRO A 79 34.62 31.96 -8.14
C PRO A 79 34.53 30.55 -8.72
N ALA A 80 35.19 30.26 -9.85
CA ALA A 80 35.14 28.96 -10.51
C ALA A 80 35.89 27.87 -9.72
N GLU A 81 37.10 28.18 -9.27
CA GLU A 81 37.93 27.26 -8.46
C GLU A 81 37.28 27.04 -7.10
N PHE A 82 36.70 28.08 -6.51
CA PHE A 82 35.94 27.97 -5.27
C PHE A 82 34.77 26.99 -5.40
N GLU A 83 34.00 27.05 -6.49
CA GLU A 83 32.90 26.12 -6.74
C GLU A 83 33.37 24.67 -6.86
N GLN A 84 34.50 24.44 -7.56
CA GLN A 84 35.10 23.10 -7.66
C GLN A 84 35.57 22.58 -6.30
N ILE A 85 36.28 23.41 -5.52
CA ILE A 85 36.76 23.07 -4.18
C ILE A 85 35.58 22.77 -3.24
N ARG A 86 34.51 23.56 -3.33
CA ARG A 86 33.29 23.36 -2.55
C ARG A 86 32.60 22.05 -2.92
N ARG A 87 32.44 21.74 -4.22
CA ARG A 87 31.89 20.45 -4.68
C ARG A 87 32.72 19.27 -4.15
N ALA A 88 34.04 19.33 -4.30
CA ALA A 88 34.93 18.29 -3.78
C ALA A 88 34.75 18.09 -2.26
N TYR A 89 34.66 19.17 -1.49
CA TYR A 89 34.42 19.08 -0.07
C TYR A 89 33.03 18.52 0.28
N ASP A 90 31.98 19.01 -0.37
CA ASP A 90 30.61 18.56 -0.08
C ASP A 90 30.42 17.07 -0.42
N THR A 91 31.01 16.59 -1.52
CA THR A 91 31.01 15.16 -1.87
C THR A 91 31.86 14.32 -0.92
N LEU A 92 33.07 14.74 -0.58
CA LEU A 92 33.98 13.94 0.26
C LEU A 92 33.64 13.97 1.76
N ARG A 93 32.88 14.98 2.22
CA ARG A 93 32.43 15.09 3.62
C ARG A 93 31.36 14.06 3.96
N ASP A 94 30.43 13.81 3.04
CA ASP A 94 29.34 12.87 3.27
C ASP A 94 29.81 11.44 2.95
N ALA A 95 29.66 10.52 3.90
CA ALA A 95 30.18 9.16 3.76
C ALA A 95 29.52 8.39 2.60
N ALA A 96 28.24 8.63 2.34
CA ALA A 96 27.52 7.98 1.25
C ALA A 96 27.96 8.54 -0.11
N GLN A 97 28.01 9.88 -0.23
CA GLN A 97 28.46 10.53 -1.47
C GLN A 97 29.94 10.24 -1.79
N ARG A 98 30.80 10.19 -0.77
CA ARG A 98 32.21 9.80 -0.93
C ARG A 98 32.33 8.38 -1.47
N LYS A 99 31.58 7.43 -0.90
CA LYS A 99 31.57 6.04 -1.36
C LYS A 99 31.11 5.93 -2.80
N GLU A 100 30.06 6.65 -3.19
CA GLU A 100 29.59 6.67 -4.57
C GLU A 100 30.61 7.32 -5.52
N TYR A 101 31.21 8.43 -5.12
CA TYR A 101 32.30 9.06 -5.86
C TYR A 101 33.48 8.11 -6.08
N ASP A 102 33.91 7.40 -5.05
CA ASP A 102 35.00 6.42 -5.12
C ASP A 102 34.66 5.28 -6.09
N ILE A 103 33.40 4.81 -6.05
CA ILE A 103 32.89 3.80 -6.99
C ILE A 103 32.94 4.32 -8.43
N ILE A 104 32.41 5.52 -8.71
CA ILE A 104 32.38 6.08 -10.07
C ILE A 104 33.82 6.33 -10.56
N ARG A 105 34.70 6.80 -9.68
CA ARG A 105 36.11 7.02 -10.01
C ARG A 105 36.86 5.72 -10.31
N GLN A 106 36.59 4.65 -9.57
CA GLN A 106 37.26 3.35 -9.74
C GLN A 106 36.71 2.54 -10.92
N TYR A 107 35.40 2.51 -11.11
CA TYR A 107 34.72 1.64 -12.07
C TYR A 107 34.18 2.38 -13.31
N GLY A 108 34.15 3.72 -13.28
CA GLY A 108 33.66 4.56 -14.38
C GLY A 108 32.14 4.58 -14.54
N GLU A 109 31.38 4.09 -13.56
CA GLU A 109 29.91 3.98 -13.58
C GLU A 109 29.34 4.02 -12.16
N SER A 110 28.12 4.54 -11.99
CA SER A 110 27.41 4.49 -10.70
C SER A 110 26.64 3.18 -10.56
N ILE A 111 26.52 2.68 -9.32
CA ILE A 111 25.60 1.57 -9.02
C ILE A 111 24.16 1.99 -9.36
N GLU A 112 23.75 3.22 -9.06
CA GLU A 112 22.40 3.70 -9.36
C GLU A 112 22.12 3.68 -10.87
N ASP A 113 23.09 4.10 -11.70
CA ASP A 113 22.99 4.00 -13.16
C ASP A 113 22.77 2.54 -13.62
N LEU A 114 23.50 1.59 -13.02
CA LEU A 114 23.34 0.15 -13.31
C LEU A 114 21.98 -0.39 -12.87
N LEU A 115 21.48 0.04 -11.71
CA LEU A 115 20.17 -0.33 -11.20
C LEU A 115 19.05 0.21 -12.10
N ASN A 116 19.14 1.47 -12.51
CA ASN A 116 18.16 2.10 -13.40
C ASN A 116 18.17 1.46 -14.80
N GLU A 117 19.35 1.13 -15.35
CA GLU A 117 19.43 0.42 -16.64
C GLU A 117 18.84 -1.00 -16.56
N ALA A 118 18.93 -1.66 -15.40
CA ALA A 118 18.33 -2.97 -15.19
C ALA A 118 16.78 -2.94 -15.27
N VAL A 119 16.15 -1.83 -14.85
CA VAL A 119 14.70 -1.57 -14.96
C VAL A 119 14.29 -1.18 -16.38
N GLY A 120 15.08 -0.34 -17.05
CA GLY A 120 14.76 0.17 -18.39
C GLY A 120 14.78 -0.89 -19.49
N SER A 121 15.32 -2.08 -19.18
CA SER A 121 15.18 -3.27 -20.01
C SER A 121 13.72 -3.76 -19.91
N ARG A 122 13.00 -3.93 -21.03
CA ARG A 122 11.59 -4.41 -21.02
C ARG A 122 11.48 -5.79 -20.33
N GLY A 123 11.25 -5.78 -19.02
CA GLY A 123 11.18 -6.97 -18.16
C GLY A 123 12.51 -7.44 -17.58
N ILE A 124 12.45 -8.51 -16.78
CA ILE A 124 13.62 -9.09 -16.11
C ILE A 124 14.40 -9.98 -17.09
N THR A 125 15.30 -9.34 -17.83
CA THR A 125 16.08 -9.99 -18.89
C THR A 125 17.43 -10.53 -18.37
N ALA A 126 18.09 -11.36 -19.18
CA ALA A 126 19.47 -11.75 -18.92
C ALA A 126 20.43 -10.54 -18.88
N GLN A 127 20.09 -9.43 -19.55
CA GLN A 127 20.85 -8.19 -19.46
C GLN A 127 20.65 -7.52 -18.09
N SER A 128 19.41 -7.46 -17.59
CA SER A 128 19.10 -6.95 -16.25
C SER A 128 19.90 -7.70 -15.17
N VAL A 129 19.93 -9.05 -15.25
CA VAL A 129 20.73 -9.88 -14.34
C VAL A 129 22.22 -9.52 -14.42
N LYS A 130 22.79 -9.35 -15.61
CA LYS A 130 24.20 -8.96 -15.78
C LYS A 130 24.51 -7.59 -15.18
N LEU A 131 23.61 -6.63 -15.32
CA LEU A 131 23.75 -5.28 -14.74
C LEU A 131 23.73 -5.36 -13.21
N LEU A 132 22.79 -6.13 -12.64
CA LEU A 132 22.70 -6.34 -11.19
C LEU A 132 23.90 -7.12 -10.62
N GLN A 133 24.38 -8.15 -11.32
CA GLN A 133 25.61 -8.86 -10.95
C GLN A 133 26.82 -7.92 -10.92
N ARG A 134 26.90 -6.99 -11.89
CA ARG A 134 27.95 -5.99 -11.95
C ARG A 134 27.83 -5.01 -10.77
N ALA A 135 26.63 -4.57 -10.43
CA ALA A 135 26.38 -3.74 -9.25
C ALA A 135 26.82 -4.43 -7.94
N VAL A 136 26.42 -5.70 -7.74
CA VAL A 136 26.83 -6.49 -6.57
C VAL A 136 28.34 -6.77 -6.55
N LYS A 137 29.00 -6.85 -7.72
CA LYS A 137 30.46 -6.97 -7.80
C LYS A 137 31.18 -5.68 -7.37
N ILE A 138 30.63 -4.52 -7.72
CA ILE A 138 31.17 -3.21 -7.36
C ILE A 138 31.04 -2.96 -5.86
N ASP A 139 29.85 -3.21 -5.30
CA ASP A 139 29.60 -3.14 -3.86
C ASP A 139 28.87 -4.40 -3.36
N PRO A 140 29.62 -5.39 -2.83
CA PRO A 140 29.04 -6.60 -2.29
C PRO A 140 28.12 -6.39 -1.09
N LEU A 141 28.12 -5.21 -0.44
CA LEU A 141 27.25 -4.92 0.70
C LEU A 141 25.99 -4.14 0.29
N HIS A 142 25.79 -3.88 -1.01
CA HIS A 142 24.68 -3.07 -1.48
C HIS A 142 23.34 -3.83 -1.44
N THR A 143 22.55 -3.61 -0.38
CA THR A 143 21.30 -4.34 -0.12
C THR A 143 20.31 -4.32 -1.28
N LYS A 144 19.98 -3.15 -1.85
CA LYS A 144 18.99 -3.05 -2.93
C LYS A 144 19.39 -3.86 -4.17
N ALA A 145 20.64 -3.70 -4.63
CA ALA A 145 21.22 -4.48 -5.72
C ALA A 145 21.12 -6.00 -5.49
N ARG A 146 21.39 -6.48 -4.26
CA ARG A 146 21.23 -7.90 -3.92
C ARG A 146 19.78 -8.36 -3.91
N LEU A 147 18.86 -7.58 -3.32
CA LEU A 147 17.44 -7.91 -3.30
C LEU A 147 16.85 -7.95 -4.72
N ALA A 148 17.23 -7.00 -5.57
CA ALA A 148 16.82 -7.00 -6.97
C ALA A 148 17.43 -8.17 -7.74
N LEU A 149 18.70 -8.52 -7.49
CA LEU A 149 19.34 -9.68 -8.11
C LEU A 149 18.68 -10.99 -7.67
N ALA A 150 18.33 -11.12 -6.39
CA ALA A 150 17.60 -12.26 -5.87
C ALA A 150 16.24 -12.41 -6.58
N TYR A 151 15.46 -11.32 -6.65
CA TYR A 151 14.17 -11.32 -7.34
C TYR A 151 14.32 -11.74 -8.80
N ALA A 152 15.33 -11.21 -9.49
CA ALA A 152 15.61 -11.56 -10.87
C ALA A 152 15.98 -13.05 -11.05
N HIS A 153 16.71 -13.64 -10.11
CA HIS A 153 17.02 -15.07 -10.12
C HIS A 153 15.77 -15.93 -9.91
N ILE A 154 14.96 -15.66 -8.88
CA ILE A 154 13.78 -16.48 -8.61
C ILE A 154 12.71 -16.35 -9.70
N TYR A 155 12.55 -15.15 -10.28
CA TYR A 155 11.69 -14.93 -11.45
C TYR A 155 12.07 -15.82 -12.64
N ARG A 156 13.36 -16.12 -12.76
CA ARG A 156 13.95 -16.93 -13.84
C ARG A 156 14.12 -18.40 -13.47
N ASP A 157 13.55 -18.83 -12.34
CA ASP A 157 13.64 -20.20 -11.82
C ASP A 157 15.07 -20.62 -11.44
N GLU A 158 15.92 -19.66 -11.09
CA GLU A 158 17.31 -19.86 -10.70
C GLU A 158 17.43 -19.94 -9.16
N GLU A 159 16.76 -20.92 -8.53
CA GLU A 159 16.57 -21.01 -7.08
C GLU A 159 17.87 -21.00 -6.26
N ALA A 160 18.90 -21.74 -6.70
CA ALA A 160 20.18 -21.77 -5.99
C ALA A 160 20.86 -20.39 -5.96
N ALA A 161 20.69 -19.60 -7.02
CA ALA A 161 21.24 -18.25 -7.10
C ALA A 161 20.44 -17.26 -6.24
N PHE A 162 19.11 -17.43 -6.18
CA PHE A 162 18.24 -16.71 -5.24
C PHE A 162 18.66 -16.95 -3.79
N GLU A 163 18.78 -18.22 -3.38
CA GLU A 163 19.23 -18.59 -2.03
C GLU A 163 20.62 -18.05 -1.72
N GLY A 164 21.54 -18.07 -2.69
CA GLY A 164 22.87 -17.50 -2.55
C GLY A 164 22.88 -16.00 -2.22
N GLN A 165 21.94 -15.22 -2.77
CA GLN A 165 21.84 -13.79 -2.43
C GLN A 165 21.35 -13.57 -1.00
N PHE A 166 20.34 -14.33 -0.57
CA PHE A 166 19.83 -14.24 0.80
C PHE A 166 20.83 -14.76 1.83
N PHE A 167 21.59 -15.81 1.49
CA PHE A 167 22.70 -16.29 2.32
C PHE A 167 23.72 -15.19 2.58
N GLU A 168 24.17 -14.48 1.53
CA GLU A 168 25.12 -13.38 1.70
C GLU A 168 24.53 -12.19 2.48
N LEU A 169 23.27 -11.84 2.22
CA LEU A 169 22.57 -10.79 2.97
C LEU A 169 22.52 -11.11 4.47
N ILE A 170 22.15 -12.35 4.82
CA ILE A 170 22.06 -12.79 6.22
C ILE A 170 23.45 -12.88 6.85
N ARG A 171 24.44 -13.42 6.13
CA ARG A 171 25.82 -13.59 6.63
C ARG A 171 26.47 -12.25 7.00
N GLN A 172 26.16 -11.20 6.24
CA GLN A 172 26.71 -9.86 6.41
C GLN A 172 25.88 -8.99 7.36
N ALA A 173 24.65 -9.42 7.67
CA ALA A 173 23.73 -8.69 8.51
C ALA A 173 23.91 -9.02 10.01
N GLY A 174 23.72 -8.02 10.86
CA GLY A 174 23.56 -8.24 12.30
C GLY A 174 22.24 -8.95 12.61
N PRO A 175 22.11 -9.57 13.80
CA PRO A 175 20.93 -10.34 14.20
C PRO A 175 19.62 -9.54 14.09
N ASP A 176 19.66 -8.23 14.33
CA ASP A 176 18.49 -7.35 14.30
C ASP A 176 17.88 -7.18 12.90
N LYS A 177 18.67 -7.43 11.84
CA LYS A 177 18.21 -7.30 10.45
C LYS A 177 17.68 -8.60 9.87
N TRP A 178 17.89 -9.74 10.55
CA TRP A 178 17.52 -11.06 10.05
C TRP A 178 16.03 -11.13 9.68
N LEU A 179 15.15 -10.64 10.56
CA LEU A 179 13.70 -10.73 10.36
C LEU A 179 13.24 -9.92 9.13
N THR A 180 13.81 -8.72 8.92
CA THR A 180 13.51 -7.89 7.74
C THR A 180 13.98 -8.55 6.45
N ILE A 181 15.15 -9.19 6.47
CA ILE A 181 15.68 -9.92 5.31
C ILE A 181 14.80 -11.13 4.98
N MET A 182 14.39 -11.91 5.99
CA MET A 182 13.48 -13.04 5.80
C MET A 182 12.11 -12.60 5.29
N GLY A 183 11.54 -11.51 5.83
CA GLY A 183 10.30 -10.94 5.32
C GLY A 183 10.40 -10.55 3.84
N SER A 184 11.56 -10.04 3.40
CA SER A 184 11.83 -9.75 1.99
C SER A 184 11.91 -11.04 1.15
N LYS A 185 12.59 -12.08 1.65
CA LYS A 185 12.68 -13.40 0.98
C LYS A 185 11.30 -14.00 0.73
N ILE A 186 10.48 -14.05 1.77
CA ILE A 186 9.14 -14.65 1.74
C ILE A 186 8.23 -13.86 0.79
N THR A 187 8.27 -12.53 0.87
CA THR A 187 7.53 -11.66 -0.06
C THR A 187 7.93 -11.93 -1.52
N GLN A 188 9.23 -12.03 -1.82
CA GLN A 188 9.68 -12.30 -3.19
C GLN A 188 9.22 -13.68 -3.70
N LEU A 189 9.27 -14.72 -2.86
CA LEU A 189 8.73 -16.05 -3.20
C LEU A 189 7.24 -15.98 -3.53
N LEU A 190 6.46 -15.27 -2.71
CA LEU A 190 5.02 -15.09 -2.92
C LEU A 190 4.72 -14.36 -4.23
N GLN A 191 5.46 -13.30 -4.54
CA GLN A 191 5.29 -12.49 -5.75
C GLN A 191 5.51 -13.26 -7.06
N VAL A 192 6.30 -14.34 -7.03
CA VAL A 192 6.52 -15.23 -8.19
C VAL A 192 5.67 -16.51 -8.11
N GLY A 193 4.69 -16.56 -7.20
CA GLY A 193 3.76 -17.69 -7.04
C GLY A 193 4.36 -18.93 -6.39
N ARG A 194 5.51 -18.83 -5.71
CA ARG A 194 6.12 -19.94 -4.95
C ARG A 194 5.51 -20.03 -3.54
N VAL A 195 4.19 -20.22 -3.47
CA VAL A 195 3.39 -20.18 -2.24
C VAL A 195 3.89 -21.17 -1.18
N THR A 196 4.09 -22.45 -1.56
CA THR A 196 4.59 -23.48 -0.63
C THR A 196 5.95 -23.13 -0.04
N ALA A 197 6.89 -22.65 -0.87
CA ALA A 197 8.21 -22.25 -0.39
C ALA A 197 8.14 -21.01 0.52
N ALA A 198 7.28 -20.03 0.19
CA ALA A 198 7.04 -18.87 1.04
C ALA A 198 6.49 -19.28 2.41
N PHE A 199 5.52 -20.21 2.42
CA PHE A 199 4.93 -20.77 3.62
C PHE A 199 5.96 -21.52 4.48
N ASP A 200 6.76 -22.40 3.89
CA ASP A 200 7.81 -23.15 4.59
C ASP A 200 8.86 -22.21 5.21
N GLU A 201 9.26 -21.16 4.50
CA GLU A 201 10.19 -20.16 5.03
C GLU A 201 9.56 -19.35 6.17
N LEU A 202 8.27 -19.01 6.07
CA LEU A 202 7.54 -18.33 7.14
C LEU A 202 7.43 -19.21 8.40
N GLN A 203 7.15 -20.50 8.23
CA GLN A 203 7.12 -21.47 9.34
C GLN A 203 8.47 -21.56 10.06
N LYS A 204 9.59 -21.58 9.31
CA LYS A 204 10.94 -21.51 9.89
C LYS A 204 11.15 -20.21 10.66
N VAL A 205 10.60 -19.10 10.17
CA VAL A 205 10.66 -17.80 10.87
C VAL A 205 9.87 -17.85 12.18
N THR A 206 8.62 -18.31 12.16
CA THR A 206 7.76 -18.46 13.34
C THR A 206 8.42 -19.37 14.38
N ALA A 207 8.96 -20.51 13.96
CA ALA A 207 9.60 -21.47 14.86
C ALA A 207 10.83 -20.88 15.57
N ARG A 208 11.60 -20.03 14.88
CA ARG A 208 12.78 -19.37 15.45
C ARG A 208 12.43 -18.16 16.32
N GLN A 209 11.43 -17.38 15.91
CA GLN A 209 10.97 -16.16 16.59
C GLN A 209 9.44 -16.15 16.62
N PRO A 210 8.80 -16.71 17.67
CA PRO A 210 7.34 -16.74 17.78
C PRO A 210 6.67 -15.35 17.80
N ASP A 211 7.42 -14.29 18.16
CA ASP A 211 6.94 -12.91 18.12
C ASP A 211 7.01 -12.26 16.72
N ALA A 212 7.56 -12.97 15.72
CA ALA A 212 7.72 -12.47 14.34
C ALA A 212 6.40 -12.00 13.72
N ILE A 213 5.28 -12.65 14.05
CA ILE A 213 3.93 -12.28 13.58
C ILE A 213 3.58 -10.82 13.86
N LYS A 214 4.08 -10.25 14.97
CA LYS A 214 3.86 -8.83 15.31
C LYS A 214 4.57 -7.87 14.36
N LYS A 215 5.72 -8.28 13.84
CA LYS A 215 6.63 -7.44 13.04
C LYS A 215 6.46 -7.67 11.53
N LEU A 216 6.03 -8.88 11.15
CA LEU A 216 5.84 -9.30 9.76
C LEU A 216 4.36 -9.53 9.42
N TRP A 217 3.42 -8.91 10.13
CA TRP A 217 1.99 -9.15 9.95
C TRP A 217 1.51 -9.13 8.48
N PRO A 218 1.89 -8.15 7.64
CA PRO A 218 1.51 -8.17 6.21
C PRO A 218 2.03 -9.40 5.45
N VAL A 219 3.18 -9.95 5.85
CA VAL A 219 3.73 -11.17 5.25
C VAL A 219 2.91 -12.39 5.69
N TYR A 220 2.53 -12.47 6.98
CA TYR A 220 1.71 -13.57 7.49
C TYR A 220 0.36 -13.63 6.77
N ILE A 221 -0.42 -12.54 6.78
CA ILE A 221 -1.76 -12.55 6.19
C ILE A 221 -1.74 -12.93 4.70
N ASN A 222 -0.75 -12.42 3.95
CA ASN A 222 -0.63 -12.71 2.52
C ASN A 222 -0.21 -14.16 2.26
N VAL A 223 0.79 -14.68 2.98
CA VAL A 223 1.29 -16.05 2.79
C VAL A 223 0.21 -17.07 3.14
N TYR A 224 -0.48 -16.88 4.26
CA TYR A 224 -1.52 -17.80 4.70
C TYR A 224 -2.76 -17.74 3.82
N GLY A 225 -3.18 -16.55 3.36
CA GLY A 225 -4.29 -16.41 2.43
C GLY A 225 -4.00 -17.05 1.06
N GLU A 226 -2.81 -16.86 0.51
CA GLU A 226 -2.42 -17.54 -0.74
C GLU A 226 -2.26 -19.06 -0.56
N ALA A 227 -1.90 -19.52 0.64
CA ALA A 227 -1.80 -20.94 0.96
C ALA A 227 -3.15 -21.60 1.27
N GLY A 228 -4.22 -20.83 1.53
CA GLY A 228 -5.51 -21.37 1.98
C GLY A 228 -5.47 -21.94 3.40
N GLU A 229 -4.63 -21.38 4.28
CA GLU A 229 -4.34 -21.87 5.63
C GLU A 229 -4.83 -20.89 6.72
N GLU A 230 -5.95 -20.21 6.48
CA GLU A 230 -6.49 -19.12 7.31
C GLU A 230 -6.79 -19.56 8.75
N GLU A 231 -7.26 -20.80 8.92
CA GLU A 231 -7.56 -21.37 10.24
C GLU A 231 -6.28 -21.56 11.08
N LEU A 232 -5.18 -21.93 10.42
CA LEU A 232 -3.89 -22.06 11.08
C LEU A 232 -3.35 -20.67 11.47
N LEU A 233 -3.49 -19.66 10.60
CA LEU A 233 -3.14 -18.28 10.94
C LEU A 233 -3.93 -17.78 12.16
N LEU A 234 -5.24 -18.04 12.19
CA LEU A 234 -6.09 -17.69 13.33
C LEU A 234 -5.59 -18.34 14.62
N ALA A 235 -5.23 -19.64 14.57
CA ALA A 235 -4.70 -20.36 15.72
C ALA A 235 -3.33 -19.81 16.19
N GLU A 236 -2.45 -19.41 15.27
CA GLU A 236 -1.17 -18.78 15.61
C GLU A 236 -1.36 -17.43 16.31
N VAL A 237 -2.27 -16.59 15.80
CA VAL A 237 -2.60 -15.31 16.45
C VAL A 237 -3.22 -15.53 17.83
N GLU A 238 -4.15 -16.48 17.96
CA GLU A 238 -4.74 -16.83 19.26
C GLU A 238 -3.69 -17.33 20.25
N THR A 239 -2.73 -18.14 19.79
CA THR A 239 -1.62 -18.63 20.61
C THR A 239 -0.74 -17.47 21.10
N ALA A 240 -0.40 -16.54 20.21
CA ALA A 240 0.39 -15.35 20.54
C ALA A 240 -0.32 -14.43 21.54
N ILE A 241 -1.65 -14.31 21.44
CA ILE A 241 -2.47 -13.53 22.39
C ILE A 241 -2.57 -14.23 23.74
N ASN A 242 -2.78 -15.55 23.76
CA ASN A 242 -2.87 -16.32 25.00
C ASN A 242 -1.55 -16.39 25.78
N ALA A 243 -0.42 -16.17 25.09
CA ALA A 243 0.90 -16.07 25.73
C ALA A 243 1.16 -14.72 26.41
N ILE A 244 0.25 -13.74 26.33
CA ILE A 244 0.39 -12.44 27.02
C ILE A 244 0.09 -12.63 28.51
N GLU A 245 1.14 -12.61 29.33
CA GLU A 245 1.01 -12.69 30.80
C GLU A 245 0.50 -11.38 31.41
N THR A 246 1.05 -10.24 30.96
CA THR A 246 0.68 -8.90 31.44
C THR A 246 0.16 -8.06 30.27
N PRO A 247 -1.08 -7.55 30.34
CA PRO A 247 -1.61 -6.66 29.30
C PRO A 247 -0.80 -5.37 29.19
N GLU A 248 -0.25 -5.12 28.01
CA GLU A 248 0.50 -3.90 27.68
C GLU A 248 -0.08 -3.22 26.45
N GLN A 249 0.07 -1.89 26.36
CA GLN A 249 -0.38 -1.10 25.21
C GLN A 249 0.21 -1.64 23.90
N ALA A 250 1.48 -2.09 23.93
CA ALA A 250 2.17 -2.65 22.77
C ALA A 250 1.53 -3.94 22.22
N ASN A 251 0.65 -4.61 22.98
CA ASN A 251 -0.05 -5.80 22.51
C ASN A 251 -1.19 -5.49 21.52
N VAL A 252 -1.61 -4.24 21.38
CA VAL A 252 -2.68 -3.83 20.44
C VAL A 252 -2.46 -4.36 19.02
N GLY A 253 -1.21 -4.46 18.56
CA GLY A 253 -0.89 -4.98 17.23
C GLY A 253 -1.34 -6.43 17.00
N LEU A 254 -1.31 -7.28 18.05
CA LEU A 254 -1.83 -8.65 17.95
C LEU A 254 -3.36 -8.67 17.87
N TYR A 255 -4.05 -7.78 18.59
CA TYR A 255 -5.51 -7.69 18.52
C TYR A 255 -5.97 -7.13 17.17
N VAL A 256 -5.25 -6.16 16.60
CA VAL A 256 -5.47 -5.69 15.22
C VAL A 256 -5.30 -6.84 14.23
N ALA A 257 -4.21 -7.60 14.33
CA ALA A 257 -4.00 -8.78 13.50
C ALA A 257 -5.15 -9.79 13.63
N TRP A 258 -5.60 -10.08 14.85
CA TRP A 258 -6.70 -11.02 15.10
C TRP A 258 -8.02 -10.59 14.45
N ILE A 259 -8.32 -9.28 14.53
CA ILE A 259 -9.49 -8.69 13.88
C ILE A 259 -9.36 -8.75 12.35
N GLN A 260 -8.17 -8.48 11.81
CA GLN A 260 -7.93 -8.54 10.37
C GLN A 260 -8.07 -9.97 9.81
N VAL A 261 -7.67 -11.01 10.55
CA VAL A 261 -7.92 -12.41 10.14
C VAL A 261 -9.42 -12.66 9.98
N VAL A 262 -10.23 -12.27 10.95
CA VAL A 262 -11.68 -12.56 10.91
C VAL A 262 -12.42 -11.67 9.90
N ILE A 263 -11.98 -10.43 9.68
CA ILE A 263 -12.51 -9.61 8.58
C ILE A 263 -12.23 -10.28 7.23
N ALA A 264 -11.02 -10.79 7.03
CA ALA A 264 -10.63 -11.39 5.76
C ALA A 264 -11.30 -12.76 5.51
N PHE A 265 -11.56 -13.56 6.56
CA PHE A 265 -11.82 -14.98 6.40
C PHE A 265 -13.03 -15.55 7.19
N ASP A 266 -13.72 -14.77 8.04
CA ASP A 266 -14.90 -15.25 8.77
C ASP A 266 -16.22 -14.85 8.11
N GLU A 267 -16.59 -15.58 7.05
CA GLU A 267 -17.88 -15.39 6.35
C GLU A 267 -19.10 -15.52 7.28
N SER A 268 -18.99 -16.28 8.38
CA SER A 268 -20.10 -16.59 9.28
C SER A 268 -20.36 -15.51 10.33
N GLY A 269 -19.40 -14.61 10.57
CA GLY A 269 -19.39 -13.62 11.65
C GLY A 269 -19.25 -14.19 13.08
N LYS A 270 -19.25 -15.52 13.28
CA LYS A 270 -19.18 -16.13 14.61
C LYS A 270 -17.82 -15.95 15.27
N LYS A 271 -16.74 -16.01 14.49
CA LYS A 271 -15.37 -15.81 15.00
C LYS A 271 -15.18 -14.33 15.34
N THR A 272 -15.73 -13.44 14.52
CA THR A 272 -15.73 -11.99 14.73
C THR A 272 -16.28 -11.61 16.11
N ASP A 273 -17.43 -12.13 16.52
CA ASP A 273 -18.01 -11.85 17.85
C ASP A 273 -17.10 -12.28 19.01
N ARG A 274 -16.42 -13.43 18.87
CA ARG A 274 -15.46 -13.94 19.86
C ARG A 274 -14.25 -13.02 19.97
N VAL A 275 -13.65 -12.65 18.83
CA VAL A 275 -12.47 -11.76 18.77
C VAL A 275 -12.79 -10.39 19.37
N LEU A 276 -13.93 -9.80 19.01
CA LEU A 276 -14.35 -8.52 19.55
C LEU A 276 -14.60 -8.58 21.06
N SER A 277 -15.23 -9.66 21.54
CA SER A 277 -15.48 -9.84 22.97
C SER A 277 -14.17 -9.93 23.76
N ALA A 278 -13.19 -10.69 23.24
CA ALA A 278 -11.86 -10.80 23.85
C ALA A 278 -11.11 -9.46 23.81
N THR A 279 -11.13 -8.74 22.68
CA THR A 279 -10.49 -7.42 22.53
C THR A 279 -11.09 -6.39 23.49
N LYS A 280 -12.43 -6.34 23.60
CA LYS A 280 -13.14 -5.47 24.56
C LYS A 280 -12.79 -5.83 26.00
N LYS A 281 -12.59 -7.11 26.32
CA LYS A 281 -12.13 -7.55 27.65
C LYS A 281 -10.69 -7.10 27.92
N TRP A 282 -9.81 -7.21 26.93
CA TRP A 282 -8.43 -6.74 27.02
C TRP A 282 -8.34 -5.22 27.25
N LEU A 283 -9.12 -4.42 26.51
CA LEU A 283 -9.21 -2.97 26.68
C LEU A 283 -9.57 -2.54 28.10
N LYS A 284 -10.41 -3.32 28.80
CA LYS A 284 -10.83 -3.02 30.18
C LYS A 284 -9.71 -3.14 31.22
N ASN A 285 -8.56 -3.71 30.85
CA ASN A 285 -7.40 -3.77 31.76
C ASN A 285 -6.66 -2.43 31.87
N PHE A 286 -6.92 -1.48 30.97
CA PHE A 286 -6.24 -0.18 30.95
C PHE A 286 -7.10 0.89 31.62
N THR A 287 -6.51 1.62 32.57
CA THR A 287 -7.14 2.76 33.25
C THR A 287 -6.41 4.08 32.98
N ASN A 288 -5.16 4.01 32.53
CA ASN A 288 -4.34 5.16 32.15
C ASN A 288 -4.88 5.79 30.85
N PRO A 289 -5.28 7.07 30.86
CA PRO A 289 -5.77 7.75 29.66
C PRO A 289 -4.76 7.81 28.51
N ALA A 290 -3.46 7.88 28.80
CA ALA A 290 -2.43 7.93 27.76
C ALA A 290 -2.33 6.63 26.97
N ASP A 291 -2.39 5.48 27.67
CA ASP A 291 -2.36 4.15 27.03
C ASP A 291 -3.61 3.94 26.17
N LEU A 292 -4.78 4.30 26.71
CA LEU A 292 -6.05 4.22 25.99
C LEU A 292 -6.09 5.13 24.76
N ALA A 293 -5.57 6.36 24.85
CA ALA A 293 -5.47 7.27 23.72
C ALA A 293 -4.54 6.72 22.62
N GLY A 294 -3.41 6.12 23.02
CA GLY A 294 -2.50 5.48 22.07
C GLY A 294 -3.08 4.24 21.40
N ILE A 295 -3.88 3.43 22.12
CA ILE A 295 -4.62 2.31 21.55
C ILE A 295 -5.70 2.81 20.59
N SER A 296 -6.48 3.82 21.00
CA SER A 296 -7.52 4.44 20.18
C SER A 296 -6.95 4.93 18.85
N LYS A 297 -5.81 5.64 18.88
CA LYS A 297 -5.12 6.10 17.67
C LYS A 297 -4.76 4.96 16.69
N ILE A 298 -4.36 3.80 17.21
CA ILE A 298 -4.03 2.65 16.37
C ILE A 298 -5.30 2.07 15.74
N PHE A 299 -6.38 1.90 16.49
CA PHE A 299 -7.66 1.48 15.92
C PHE A 299 -8.24 2.50 14.93
N SER A 300 -8.11 3.80 15.18
CA SER A 300 -8.52 4.84 14.22
C SER A 300 -7.76 4.75 12.90
N LYS A 301 -6.46 4.43 12.93
CA LYS A 301 -5.67 4.23 11.71
C LYS A 301 -6.16 3.02 10.90
N GLU A 302 -6.48 1.92 11.58
CA GLU A 302 -7.03 0.74 10.89
C GLU A 302 -8.46 1.00 10.36
N TYR A 303 -9.27 1.78 11.08
CA TYR A 303 -10.55 2.29 10.58
C TYR A 303 -10.38 3.09 9.28
N GLU A 304 -9.43 4.04 9.24
CA GLU A 304 -9.15 4.86 8.05
C GLU A 304 -8.76 3.98 6.87
N LYS A 305 -7.85 3.01 7.10
CA LYS A 305 -7.43 2.05 6.08
C LYS A 305 -8.62 1.24 5.53
N CYS A 306 -9.44 0.65 6.40
CA CYS A 306 -10.62 -0.09 5.97
C CYS A 306 -11.59 0.80 5.18
N ARG A 307 -11.77 2.06 5.57
CA ARG A 307 -12.63 3.02 4.86
C ARG A 307 -12.08 3.37 3.48
N GLU A 308 -10.76 3.54 3.33
CA GLU A 308 -10.10 3.77 2.04
C GLU A 308 -10.23 2.57 1.10
N GLU A 309 -10.29 1.36 1.65
CA GLU A 309 -10.47 0.10 0.92
C GLU A 309 -11.96 -0.26 0.72
N SER A 310 -12.89 0.65 1.04
CA SER A 310 -14.35 0.43 1.05
C SER A 310 -14.82 -0.78 1.88
N GLU A 311 -13.99 -1.25 2.82
CA GLU A 311 -14.30 -2.36 3.72
C GLU A 311 -15.01 -1.86 4.98
N TYR A 312 -16.28 -1.49 4.81
CA TYR A 312 -17.06 -0.80 5.84
C TYR A 312 -17.42 -1.67 7.07
N GLN A 313 -17.45 -3.00 6.95
CA GLN A 313 -17.68 -3.84 8.12
C GLN A 313 -16.45 -3.81 9.03
N GLY A 314 -15.27 -3.99 8.46
CA GLY A 314 -13.99 -3.83 9.15
C GLY A 314 -13.83 -2.45 9.77
N ALA A 315 -14.14 -1.39 9.00
CA ALA A 315 -14.11 -0.01 9.50
C ALA A 315 -15.02 0.15 10.75
N LYS A 316 -16.21 -0.45 10.72
CA LYS A 316 -17.14 -0.40 11.86
C LYS A 316 -16.58 -1.06 13.12
N LEU A 317 -15.90 -2.20 12.97
CA LEU A 317 -15.28 -2.90 14.09
C LEU A 317 -14.21 -2.04 14.76
N PHE A 318 -13.33 -1.45 13.95
CA PHE A 318 -12.22 -0.65 14.46
C PHE A 318 -12.69 0.66 15.10
N ILE A 319 -13.65 1.38 14.50
CA ILE A 319 -14.15 2.63 15.10
C ILE A 319 -14.89 2.41 16.42
N ASP A 320 -15.63 1.30 16.56
CA ASP A 320 -16.28 0.95 17.82
C ASP A 320 -15.26 0.70 18.94
N LEU A 321 -14.15 0.04 18.62
CA LEU A 321 -13.06 -0.21 19.55
C LEU A 321 -12.29 1.08 19.88
N ALA A 322 -12.08 1.95 18.90
CA ALA A 322 -11.47 3.26 19.10
C ALA A 322 -12.32 4.12 20.05
N ILE A 323 -13.65 4.19 19.85
CA ILE A 323 -14.58 4.86 20.78
C ILE A 323 -14.54 4.24 22.16
N MET A 324 -14.46 2.91 22.26
CA MET A 324 -14.39 2.25 23.56
C MET A 324 -13.14 2.67 24.34
N ALA A 325 -12.01 2.87 23.65
CA ALA A 325 -10.76 3.35 24.23
C ALA A 325 -10.78 4.86 24.52
N ASP A 326 -11.39 5.67 23.64
CA ASP A 326 -11.52 7.12 23.80
C ASP A 326 -12.95 7.63 23.57
N ARG A 327 -13.80 7.45 24.59
CA ARG A 327 -15.24 7.77 24.49
C ARG A 327 -15.54 9.26 24.34
N LYS A 328 -14.60 10.14 24.70
CA LYS A 328 -14.83 11.59 24.77
C LYS A 328 -14.45 12.29 23.47
N ASN A 329 -13.87 11.59 22.52
CA ASN A 329 -13.48 12.16 21.24
C ASN A 329 -14.72 12.36 20.33
N PRO A 330 -15.11 13.60 20.02
CA PRO A 330 -16.30 13.88 19.20
C PRO A 330 -16.12 13.41 17.75
N ASP A 331 -14.90 13.45 17.21
CA ASP A 331 -14.62 13.04 15.83
C ASP A 331 -14.89 11.54 15.66
N LEU A 332 -14.46 10.72 16.64
CA LEU A 332 -14.72 9.28 16.61
C LEU A 332 -16.22 8.96 16.65
N GLN A 333 -16.99 9.71 17.45
CA GLN A 333 -18.44 9.53 17.53
C GLN A 333 -19.12 9.84 16.19
N GLN A 334 -18.67 10.91 15.51
CA GLN A 334 -19.15 11.27 14.19
C GLN A 334 -18.79 10.17 13.17
N TYR A 335 -17.54 9.74 13.13
CA TYR A 335 -17.07 8.68 12.22
C TYR A 335 -17.83 7.36 12.41
N ALA A 336 -18.13 6.97 13.65
CA ALA A 336 -18.92 5.78 13.90
C ALA A 336 -20.37 5.92 13.42
N LEU A 337 -20.97 7.11 13.52
CA LEU A 337 -22.32 7.36 12.98
C LEU A 337 -22.32 7.26 11.45
N GLU A 338 -21.33 7.86 10.80
CA GLU A 338 -21.15 7.81 9.35
C GLU A 338 -21.02 6.36 8.88
N VAL A 339 -20.06 5.59 9.40
CA VAL A 339 -19.89 4.19 8.99
C VAL A 339 -21.05 3.30 9.41
N GLN A 340 -21.70 3.56 10.54
CA GLN A 340 -22.93 2.84 10.91
C GLN A 340 -24.04 3.03 9.87
N THR A 341 -24.12 4.22 9.28
CA THR A 341 -25.09 4.53 8.22
C THR A 341 -24.75 3.73 6.96
N VAL A 342 -23.49 3.75 6.52
CA VAL A 342 -23.04 2.98 5.35
C VAL A 342 -23.29 1.48 5.52
N VAL A 343 -22.92 0.89 6.66
CA VAL A 343 -23.16 -0.54 6.94
C VAL A 343 -24.65 -0.89 6.93
N GLN A 344 -25.53 0.00 7.42
CA GLN A 344 -26.98 -0.24 7.36
C GLN A 344 -27.51 -0.16 5.93
N ILE A 345 -26.98 0.77 5.12
CA ILE A 345 -27.30 0.89 3.71
C ILE A 345 -26.88 -0.39 2.97
N ILE A 346 -25.63 -0.85 3.12
CA ILE A 346 -25.11 -2.08 2.50
C ILE A 346 -26.02 -3.27 2.81
N ARG A 347 -26.29 -3.54 4.10
CA ARG A 347 -27.17 -4.66 4.52
C ARG A 347 -28.59 -4.57 3.99
N GLU A 348 -29.09 -3.36 3.79
CA GLU A 348 -30.40 -3.15 3.21
C GLU A 348 -30.37 -3.36 1.69
N PHE A 349 -29.28 -2.95 1.05
CA PHE A 349 -29.04 -3.13 -0.37
C PHE A 349 -28.91 -4.59 -0.77
N ASP A 350 -28.21 -5.41 0.01
CA ASP A 350 -28.14 -6.87 -0.20
C ASP A 350 -29.54 -7.50 -0.27
N ARG A 351 -30.47 -7.01 0.56
CA ARG A 351 -31.87 -7.45 0.57
C ARG A 351 -32.68 -6.87 -0.59
N ILE A 352 -32.28 -5.72 -1.15
CA ILE A 352 -32.87 -5.15 -2.36
C ILE A 352 -32.47 -5.98 -3.58
N LEU A 353 -31.19 -6.28 -3.75
CA LEU A 353 -30.67 -7.06 -4.88
C LEU A 353 -31.30 -8.47 -4.95
N ALA A 354 -31.65 -9.04 -3.79
CA ALA A 354 -32.36 -10.31 -3.72
C ALA A 354 -33.88 -10.23 -3.92
N ASP A 355 -34.50 -9.03 -3.83
CA ASP A 355 -35.96 -8.88 -3.90
C ASP A 355 -36.46 -8.59 -5.31
N LYS A 356 -36.85 -9.66 -6.00
CA LYS A 356 -37.45 -9.63 -7.35
C LYS A 356 -38.78 -8.86 -7.45
N ARG A 357 -39.37 -8.42 -6.33
CA ARG A 357 -40.61 -7.62 -6.33
C ARG A 357 -40.34 -6.13 -6.45
N LEU A 358 -39.14 -5.66 -6.11
CA LEU A 358 -38.81 -4.25 -6.27
C LEU A 358 -38.59 -3.96 -7.75
N PHE A 359 -39.21 -2.88 -8.23
CA PHE A 359 -39.10 -2.49 -9.63
C PHE A 359 -37.63 -2.22 -10.00
N PRO A 360 -37.08 -2.83 -11.06
CA PRO A 360 -35.67 -2.67 -11.42
C PRO A 360 -35.22 -1.22 -11.59
N GLY A 361 -36.07 -0.33 -12.11
CA GLY A 361 -35.74 1.10 -12.23
C GLY A 361 -35.47 1.76 -10.87
N VAL A 362 -36.22 1.40 -9.82
CA VAL A 362 -35.98 1.92 -8.46
C VAL A 362 -34.70 1.32 -7.88
N THR A 363 -34.41 0.04 -8.15
CA THR A 363 -33.16 -0.60 -7.74
C THR A 363 -31.95 0.09 -8.37
N ILE A 364 -32.00 0.38 -9.68
CA ILE A 364 -30.91 1.05 -10.41
C ILE A 364 -30.67 2.47 -9.88
N GLU A 365 -31.73 3.24 -9.60
CA GLU A 365 -31.59 4.58 -9.01
C GLU A 365 -31.00 4.53 -7.61
N ALA A 366 -31.47 3.59 -6.78
CA ALA A 366 -30.90 3.38 -5.45
C ALA A 366 -29.41 3.00 -5.53
N LEU A 367 -29.06 2.09 -6.45
CA LEU A 367 -27.69 1.61 -6.65
C LEU A 367 -26.78 2.75 -7.09
N ARG A 368 -27.23 3.55 -8.06
CA ARG A 368 -26.52 4.73 -8.56
C ARG A 368 -26.23 5.73 -7.45
N TRP A 369 -27.25 6.10 -6.64
CA TRP A 369 -27.05 7.11 -5.60
C TRP A 369 -26.17 6.59 -4.44
N VAL A 370 -26.30 5.32 -4.08
CA VAL A 370 -25.44 4.69 -3.06
C VAL A 370 -24.00 4.61 -3.55
N SER A 371 -23.78 4.19 -4.79
CA SER A 371 -22.46 4.12 -5.40
C SER A 371 -21.81 5.50 -5.52
N GLU A 372 -22.56 6.51 -5.96
CA GLU A 372 -22.09 7.89 -6.06
C GLU A 372 -21.68 8.48 -4.69
N GLU A 373 -22.45 8.23 -3.63
CA GLU A 373 -22.18 8.83 -2.31
C GLU A 373 -21.15 8.06 -1.48
N PHE A 374 -21.10 6.74 -1.61
CA PHE A 374 -20.33 5.86 -0.72
C PHE A 374 -19.23 5.06 -1.40
N HIS A 375 -19.09 5.11 -2.73
CA HIS A 375 -18.09 4.32 -3.46
C HIS A 375 -18.17 2.81 -3.14
N VAL A 376 -19.41 2.32 -3.08
CA VAL A 376 -19.75 0.90 -2.92
C VAL A 376 -20.65 0.45 -4.07
N PHE A 377 -20.63 -0.84 -4.34
CA PHE A 377 -21.41 -1.46 -5.40
C PHE A 377 -21.14 -0.93 -6.82
N GLU A 378 -19.92 -0.43 -7.08
CA GLU A 378 -19.53 0.10 -8.39
C GLU A 378 -19.54 -1.01 -9.46
N GLU A 379 -19.04 -2.21 -9.12
CA GLU A 379 -19.04 -3.37 -10.01
C GLU A 379 -20.46 -3.84 -10.33
N GLU A 380 -21.33 -3.95 -9.32
CA GLU A 380 -22.73 -4.32 -9.50
C GLU A 380 -23.48 -3.29 -10.37
N LEU A 381 -23.16 -2.00 -10.23
CA LEU A 381 -23.73 -0.95 -11.07
C LEU A 381 -23.24 -1.08 -12.53
N GLU A 382 -21.96 -1.35 -12.73
CA GLU A 382 -21.38 -1.58 -14.06
C GLU A 382 -21.99 -2.82 -14.72
N GLU A 383 -22.10 -3.94 -13.99
CA GLU A 383 -22.73 -5.17 -14.48
C GLU A 383 -24.19 -4.91 -14.86
N MET A 384 -24.98 -4.31 -13.97
CA MET A 384 -26.38 -4.00 -14.27
C MET A 384 -26.53 -3.09 -15.49
N THR A 385 -25.64 -2.11 -15.65
CA THR A 385 -25.63 -1.20 -16.81
C THR A 385 -25.21 -1.91 -18.09
N TYR A 386 -24.23 -2.83 -18.01
CA TYR A 386 -23.76 -3.59 -19.16
C TYR A 386 -24.81 -4.57 -19.70
N TRP A 387 -25.56 -5.21 -18.79
CA TRP A 387 -26.59 -6.20 -19.16
C TRP A 387 -27.93 -5.58 -19.59
N LEU A 388 -28.16 -4.28 -19.39
CA LEU A 388 -29.34 -3.56 -19.90
C LEU A 388 -29.04 -2.95 -21.28
N PRO A 389 -29.67 -3.43 -22.37
CA PRO A 389 -29.55 -2.74 -23.65
C PRO A 389 -30.13 -1.31 -23.58
N PRO A 390 -29.59 -0.34 -24.34
CA PRO A 390 -30.05 1.06 -24.29
C PRO A 390 -31.56 1.24 -24.54
N GLU A 391 -32.18 0.38 -25.37
CA GLU A 391 -33.61 0.43 -25.62
C GLU A 391 -34.45 0.09 -24.38
N PHE A 392 -33.96 -0.82 -23.53
CA PHE A 392 -34.62 -1.17 -22.26
C PHE A 392 -34.50 -0.06 -21.22
N HIS A 393 -33.43 0.76 -21.27
CA HIS A 393 -33.32 1.93 -20.42
C HIS A 393 -34.42 2.95 -20.71
N GLU A 394 -34.66 3.26 -21.99
CA GLU A 394 -35.75 4.19 -22.36
C GLU A 394 -37.12 3.64 -21.99
N GLU A 395 -37.35 2.34 -22.16
CA GLU A 395 -38.62 1.71 -21.77
C GLU A 395 -38.85 1.82 -20.25
N ILE A 396 -37.87 1.40 -19.44
CA ILE A 396 -37.95 1.45 -17.97
C ILE A 396 -38.19 2.87 -17.47
N VAL A 397 -37.49 3.86 -18.02
CA VAL A 397 -37.63 5.27 -17.62
C VAL A 397 -39.05 5.78 -17.82
N ASN A 398 -39.81 5.24 -18.77
CA ASN A 398 -41.19 5.66 -19.06
C ASN A 398 -42.27 4.86 -18.29
N MET A 399 -41.89 3.90 -17.45
CA MET A 399 -42.81 3.09 -16.62
C MET A 399 -43.21 3.82 -15.33
N ASP A 400 -43.97 4.91 -15.48
CA ASP A 400 -44.27 5.85 -14.39
C ASP A 400 -45.06 5.22 -13.21
N GLU A 401 -46.02 4.33 -13.49
CA GLU A 401 -46.80 3.64 -12.46
C GLU A 401 -45.92 2.68 -11.64
N GLU A 402 -45.07 1.91 -12.31
CA GLU A 402 -44.17 0.94 -11.70
C GLU A 402 -43.07 1.61 -10.87
N TYR A 403 -42.55 2.76 -11.33
CA TYR A 403 -41.66 3.59 -10.52
C TYR A 403 -42.35 4.05 -9.23
N ALA A 404 -43.57 4.60 -9.34
CA ALA A 404 -44.27 5.12 -8.17
C ALA A 404 -44.62 3.99 -7.18
N ALA A 405 -45.05 2.83 -7.67
CA ALA A 405 -45.31 1.64 -6.87
C ALA A 405 -44.02 1.11 -6.21
N GLY A 406 -42.92 1.08 -6.96
CA GLY A 406 -41.59 0.69 -6.49
C GLY A 406 -41.08 1.60 -5.36
N ILE A 407 -41.25 2.91 -5.47
CA ILE A 407 -40.86 3.87 -4.41
C ILE A 407 -41.68 3.67 -3.14
N ILE A 408 -42.98 3.37 -3.26
CA ILE A 408 -43.83 3.03 -2.09
C ILE A 408 -43.34 1.75 -1.43
N LEU A 409 -43.00 0.73 -2.22
CA LEU A 409 -42.47 -0.53 -1.71
C LEU A 409 -41.10 -0.32 -1.03
N LEU A 410 -40.24 0.49 -1.64
CA LEU A 410 -38.95 0.90 -1.10
C LEU A 410 -39.13 1.52 0.29
N LYS A 411 -39.98 2.53 0.41
CA LYS A 411 -40.30 3.19 1.68
C LYS A 411 -40.74 2.21 2.77
N LYS A 412 -41.53 1.19 2.40
CA LYS A 412 -42.12 0.23 3.34
C LYS A 412 -41.14 -0.85 3.78
N ARG A 413 -40.32 -1.39 2.87
CA ARG A 413 -39.46 -2.55 3.13
C ARG A 413 -37.99 -2.21 3.34
N TYR A 414 -37.57 -1.08 2.80
CA TYR A 414 -36.20 -0.59 2.77
C TYR A 414 -36.16 0.87 3.28
N PRO A 415 -36.48 1.07 4.58
CA PRO A 415 -36.62 2.40 5.15
C PRO A 415 -35.30 3.10 5.43
N VAL A 416 -34.16 2.41 5.49
CA VAL A 416 -32.84 3.05 5.67
C VAL A 416 -32.49 3.78 4.38
N ILE A 417 -32.54 3.08 3.25
CA ILE A 417 -32.22 3.65 1.93
C ILE A 417 -33.23 4.74 1.56
N TYR A 418 -34.52 4.50 1.80
CA TYR A 418 -35.53 5.53 1.54
C TYR A 418 -35.29 6.79 2.38
N ARG A 419 -35.00 6.66 3.68
CA ARG A 419 -34.79 7.83 4.55
C ARG A 419 -33.52 8.59 4.20
N HIS A 420 -32.44 7.89 3.86
CA HIS A 420 -31.17 8.50 3.47
C HIS A 420 -31.34 9.40 2.25
N PHE A 421 -32.03 8.90 1.22
CA PHE A 421 -32.29 9.65 -0.02
C PHE A 421 -33.71 10.23 -0.10
N GLN A 422 -34.34 10.55 1.04
CA GLN A 422 -35.77 10.86 1.11
C GLN A 422 -36.18 11.97 0.14
N GLN A 423 -35.40 13.06 0.08
CA GLN A 423 -35.72 14.19 -0.80
C GLN A 423 -35.67 13.80 -2.28
N ARG A 424 -34.69 12.98 -2.67
CA ARG A 424 -34.56 12.50 -4.07
C ARG A 424 -35.73 11.58 -4.42
N TRP A 425 -36.11 10.65 -3.53
CA TRP A 425 -37.27 9.77 -3.73
C TRP A 425 -38.59 10.52 -3.80
N GLU A 426 -38.81 11.52 -2.95
CA GLU A 426 -40.04 12.31 -2.95
C GLU A 426 -40.18 13.17 -4.21
N ALA A 427 -39.07 13.72 -4.71
CA ALA A 427 -39.05 14.45 -5.98
C ALA A 427 -39.41 13.53 -7.16
N MET A 428 -38.77 12.36 -7.24
CA MET A 428 -39.02 11.37 -8.29
C MET A 428 -40.46 10.85 -8.22
N PHE A 429 -40.97 10.52 -7.03
CA PHE A 429 -42.36 10.09 -6.86
C PHE A 429 -43.35 11.15 -7.35
N LYS A 430 -43.08 12.43 -7.07
CA LYS A 430 -43.92 13.54 -7.54
C LYS A 430 -43.89 13.67 -9.06
N GLU A 431 -42.72 13.54 -9.68
CA GLU A 431 -42.56 13.54 -11.14
C GLU A 431 -43.36 12.41 -11.78
N LYS A 432 -43.13 11.17 -11.33
CA LYS A 432 -43.74 9.95 -11.85
C LYS A 432 -45.26 9.87 -11.62
N THR A 433 -45.80 10.58 -10.65
CA THR A 433 -47.26 10.62 -10.40
C THR A 433 -47.99 11.80 -11.03
N ALA A 434 -47.26 12.75 -11.64
CA ALA A 434 -47.84 13.98 -12.17
C ALA A 434 -48.85 13.72 -13.30
N GLY A 435 -48.52 12.79 -14.21
CA GLY A 435 -49.35 12.42 -15.37
C GLY A 435 -50.39 11.32 -15.12
N LEU A 436 -50.32 10.62 -13.98
CA LEU A 436 -51.17 9.45 -13.72
C LEU A 436 -52.65 9.82 -13.57
N ASN A 437 -53.49 9.00 -14.19
CA ASN A 437 -54.94 9.09 -14.13
C ASN A 437 -55.49 8.60 -12.77
N ARG A 438 -56.81 8.70 -12.59
CA ARG A 438 -57.46 8.36 -11.31
C ARG A 438 -57.40 6.87 -10.95
N GLU A 439 -57.37 5.97 -11.92
CA GLU A 439 -57.31 4.52 -11.71
C GLU A 439 -55.88 4.08 -11.37
N GLU A 440 -54.89 4.59 -12.11
CA GLU A 440 -53.46 4.41 -11.83
C GLU A 440 -53.08 4.96 -10.44
N ARG A 441 -53.61 6.11 -10.03
CA ARG A 441 -53.39 6.60 -8.66
C ARG A 441 -54.07 5.75 -7.58
N ARG A 442 -55.08 4.95 -7.93
CA ARG A 442 -55.75 4.04 -6.99
C ARG A 442 -54.99 2.73 -6.85
N SER A 443 -54.37 2.20 -7.91
CA SER A 443 -53.54 0.99 -7.84
C SER A 443 -52.28 1.18 -6.97
N LEU A 444 -51.78 2.42 -6.85
CA LEU A 444 -50.66 2.77 -5.96
C LEU A 444 -50.98 2.68 -4.46
N ARG A 445 -52.26 2.59 -4.06
CA ARG A 445 -52.66 2.41 -2.66
C ARG A 445 -52.66 0.92 -2.31
N LEU A 446 -51.47 0.33 -2.16
CA LEU A 446 -51.30 -1.01 -1.58
C LEU A 446 -51.35 -1.00 -0.06
#